data_AF-A0A7C1GKU2-F1
#
_entry.id   AF-A0A7C1GKU2-F1
#
_cell.length_a   1.000
_cell.length_b   1.000
_cell.length_c   1.000
_cell.angle_alpha   90.00
_cell.angle_beta   90.00
_cell.angle_gamma   90.00
#
_symmetry.space_group_name_H-M   'P 1'
#
loop_
_entity.id
_entity.type
_entity.pdbx_description
1 polymer ?
#
loop_
_entity_poly.entity_id
_entity_poly.type
_entity_poly.pdbx_seq_one_letter_code
_entity_poly.pdbx_strand_id
1 'polypeptide(L)'
;MARRVKKYVYFFGDGKADGKADMKNLLGGKGANLAEMTNLGIPVPPGFTITTEMCKIYYEKKGKYPPELKKQVDTAMKKTERIMGKKFGDPETPLLVSVRSGARQSMPGMMETVLNVGLTSMTIPGLIKQTNNERFVYDAYRRLMMMYSDVVMEKAAGIEPKEGDAIREKLEHAMNQMKKKKGYNNDTDLTVDDLKKLCDNFKKIIKKTLKKEFPDDAQKQLWGAIGAVFQSWNGKRAVSYRKIEKIPDEWGTAISVVSMVFGNTGDNSATGVAFTRNPATGENVFFGEWLPNAQGEDVVAGIRTPNPVNKAGKTADTRHLPSLEEKMPGLYKQLYNIQRKLEKHYRDMQDIEFTIEEGRLWMLQTRVGKRNGQAAIRMAVEMAGSGLISRETAIMRVKPDQIDELLHPSVDPAAEKKAVELAKGLPAGPGGAIGRVVFTADDAEKWANKGEQVILVRNETSPEDVHGMHAAQAVLTAQGGMTSHAALVARGWGKCCIVGCSALHIDVKKKKINVNGSVLGEGDWITLNGTKGRVYKDRLNLMPAQPAKNRWYKELMKWADDVRTLGVRTNADTPNDARVARNFGAGGIGLCRTEHMFFESRRIKAVRQMILSDTEEGRRKALAKLL
;
A
#
# COMPACT_ATOMS: atom_id res chain seq x y z
N MET A 1 -22.87 -12.34 41.52
CA MET A 1 -21.63 -12.22 40.71
C MET A 1 -21.58 -10.82 40.11
N ALA A 2 -20.59 -10.00 40.48
CA ALA A 2 -20.43 -8.68 39.86
C ALA A 2 -20.17 -8.85 38.36
N ARG A 3 -21.02 -8.26 37.52
CA ARG A 3 -20.91 -8.31 36.06
C ARG A 3 -19.59 -7.66 35.67
N ARG A 4 -18.58 -8.46 35.28
CA ARG A 4 -17.24 -7.99 34.94
C ARG A 4 -17.36 -6.95 33.81
N VAL A 5 -16.97 -5.70 34.08
CA VAL A 5 -17.06 -4.61 33.09
C VAL A 5 -16.24 -5.01 31.85
N LYS A 6 -16.88 -5.05 30.69
CA LYS A 6 -16.23 -5.47 29.44
C LYS A 6 -15.19 -4.43 29.02
N LYS A 7 -13.95 -4.87 28.77
CA LYS A 7 -12.83 -4.02 28.37
C LYS A 7 -12.81 -3.82 26.85
N TYR A 8 -12.91 -2.57 26.42
CA TYR A 8 -12.93 -2.15 25.01
C TYR A 8 -11.71 -1.33 24.60
N VAL A 9 -10.95 -0.81 25.57
CA VAL A 9 -9.77 0.03 25.34
C VAL A 9 -8.53 -0.63 25.94
N TYR A 10 -7.48 -0.76 25.14
CA TYR A 10 -6.21 -1.37 25.50
C TYR A 10 -5.10 -0.35 25.36
N PHE A 11 -4.47 0.02 26.47
CA PHE A 11 -3.42 1.02 26.52
C PHE A 11 -2.06 0.46 26.08
N PHE A 12 -1.20 1.29 25.50
CA PHE A 12 0.22 1.03 25.29
C PHE A 12 1.05 2.31 25.47
N GLY A 13 2.17 2.22 26.18
CA GLY A 13 3.11 3.31 26.35
C GLY A 13 4.08 3.05 27.51
N ASP A 14 5.18 3.82 27.57
CA ASP A 14 6.14 3.76 28.69
C ASP A 14 6.67 2.33 28.97
N GLY A 15 6.95 1.58 27.90
CA GLY A 15 7.49 0.22 27.97
C GLY A 15 6.52 -0.87 28.43
N LYS A 16 5.22 -0.56 28.62
CA LYS A 16 4.19 -1.54 28.98
C LYS A 16 2.93 -1.38 28.12
N ALA A 17 2.35 -2.49 27.69
CA ALA A 17 1.08 -2.52 26.99
C ALA A 17 0.10 -3.55 27.57
N ASP A 18 -1.19 -3.23 27.47
CA ASP A 18 -2.29 -4.13 27.83
C ASP A 18 -2.49 -5.27 26.81
N GLY A 19 -1.95 -5.10 25.59
CA GLY A 19 -2.06 -6.02 24.47
C GLY A 19 -0.74 -6.69 24.10
N LYS A 20 -0.79 -7.56 23.10
CA LYS A 20 0.36 -8.29 22.52
C LYS A 20 0.05 -8.74 21.09
N ALA A 21 1.07 -9.22 20.36
CA ALA A 21 0.97 -9.56 18.94
C ALA A 21 -0.12 -10.62 18.60
N ASP A 22 -0.36 -11.58 19.48
CA ASP A 22 -1.37 -12.64 19.27
C ASP A 22 -2.83 -12.15 19.40
N MET A 23 -3.04 -10.95 19.96
CA MET A 23 -4.36 -10.32 20.09
C MET A 23 -4.82 -9.59 18.81
N LYS A 24 -4.23 -9.94 17.67
CA LYS A 24 -4.52 -9.36 16.34
C LYS A 24 -6.02 -9.40 15.97
N ASN A 25 -6.74 -10.42 16.42
CA ASN A 25 -8.19 -10.54 16.18
C ASN A 25 -9.03 -9.50 16.95
N LEU A 26 -8.52 -9.01 18.08
CA LEU A 26 -9.22 -8.07 18.96
C LEU A 26 -8.74 -6.63 18.76
N LEU A 27 -7.42 -6.44 18.58
CA LEU A 27 -6.77 -5.12 18.48
C LEU A 27 -6.48 -4.71 17.03
N GLY A 28 -6.79 -5.57 16.07
CA GLY A 28 -6.30 -5.44 14.70
C GLY A 28 -4.79 -5.64 14.60
N GLY A 29 -4.27 -5.66 13.38
CA GLY A 29 -2.83 -5.80 13.14
C GLY A 29 -2.02 -4.63 13.71
N LYS A 30 -2.52 -3.40 13.55
CA LYS A 30 -1.81 -2.18 14.01
C LYS A 30 -1.75 -2.09 15.53
N GLY A 31 -2.90 -2.23 16.20
CA GLY A 31 -2.97 -2.15 17.66
C GLY A 31 -2.17 -3.25 18.36
N ALA A 32 -2.24 -4.48 17.84
CA ALA A 32 -1.44 -5.60 18.36
C ALA A 32 0.07 -5.35 18.22
N ASN A 33 0.52 -4.83 17.07
CA ASN A 33 1.94 -4.56 16.84
C ASN A 33 2.45 -3.33 17.61
N LEU A 34 1.63 -2.30 17.82
CA LEU A 34 1.96 -1.17 18.70
C LEU A 34 2.18 -1.64 20.15
N ALA A 35 1.28 -2.49 20.63
CA ALA A 35 1.39 -3.10 21.95
C ALA A 35 2.64 -3.99 22.06
N GLU A 36 2.90 -4.84 21.06
CA GLU A 36 4.07 -5.72 21.05
C GLU A 36 5.38 -4.93 21.02
N MET A 37 5.50 -3.93 20.14
CA MET A 37 6.68 -3.06 20.11
C MET A 37 6.92 -2.39 21.47
N THR A 38 5.86 -1.91 22.11
CA THR A 38 5.94 -1.30 23.44
C THR A 38 6.47 -2.31 24.48
N ASN A 39 5.95 -3.54 24.50
CA ASN A 39 6.43 -4.61 25.40
C ASN A 39 7.87 -5.04 25.11
N LEU A 40 8.33 -4.88 23.87
CA LEU A 40 9.72 -5.08 23.47
C LEU A 40 10.63 -3.91 23.86
N GLY A 41 10.13 -2.87 24.55
CA GLY A 41 10.92 -1.69 24.92
C GLY A 41 11.36 -0.85 23.72
N ILE A 42 10.64 -0.94 22.60
CA ILE A 42 10.84 -0.09 21.43
C ILE A 42 10.14 1.26 21.69
N PRO A 43 10.73 2.41 21.32
CA PRO A 43 10.15 3.72 21.60
C PRO A 43 8.90 3.98 20.74
N VAL A 44 7.75 3.57 21.24
CA VAL A 44 6.43 3.80 20.60
C VAL A 44 5.74 4.99 21.28
N PRO A 45 5.16 5.94 20.53
CA PRO A 45 4.38 7.01 21.13
C PRO A 45 3.18 6.44 21.90
N PRO A 46 2.90 6.91 23.13
CA PRO A 46 1.83 6.35 23.96
C PRO A 46 0.45 6.56 23.33
N GLY A 47 -0.45 5.63 23.62
CA GLY A 47 -1.78 5.63 23.06
C GLY A 47 -2.62 4.46 23.54
N PHE A 48 -3.70 4.20 22.81
CA PHE A 48 -4.59 3.09 23.09
C PHE A 48 -5.32 2.60 21.85
N THR A 49 -5.73 1.33 21.90
CA THR A 49 -6.54 0.69 20.86
C THR A 49 -7.95 0.44 21.36
N ILE A 50 -8.95 0.89 20.60
CA ILE A 50 -10.36 0.51 20.73
C ILE A 50 -10.58 -0.76 19.90
N THR A 51 -11.09 -1.81 20.54
CA THR A 51 -11.19 -3.16 19.95
C THR A 51 -12.07 -3.25 18.70
N THR A 52 -11.83 -4.27 17.86
CA THR A 52 -12.71 -4.63 16.73
C THR A 52 -14.14 -4.97 17.17
N GLU A 53 -14.32 -5.52 18.38
CA GLU A 53 -15.65 -5.81 18.94
C GLU A 53 -16.50 -4.54 19.10
N MET A 54 -15.87 -3.39 19.37
CA MET A 54 -16.60 -2.13 19.40
C MET A 54 -17.10 -1.69 18.03
N CYS A 55 -16.44 -2.07 16.94
CA CYS A 55 -16.96 -1.83 15.59
C CYS A 55 -18.29 -2.56 15.40
N LYS A 56 -18.38 -3.82 15.84
CA LYS A 56 -19.64 -4.58 15.81
C LYS A 56 -20.73 -3.91 16.65
N ILE A 57 -20.42 -3.57 17.90
CA ILE A 57 -21.37 -2.92 18.82
C ILE A 57 -21.83 -1.56 18.26
N TYR A 58 -20.93 -0.80 17.64
CA TYR A 58 -21.24 0.48 17.00
C TYR A 58 -22.33 0.33 15.93
N TYR A 59 -22.21 -0.67 15.06
CA TYR A 59 -23.22 -0.95 14.04
C TYR A 59 -24.52 -1.52 14.65
N GLU A 60 -24.44 -2.45 15.60
CA GLU A 60 -25.61 -3.00 16.32
C GLU A 60 -26.41 -1.88 17.04
N LYS A 61 -25.73 -0.87 17.58
CA LYS A 61 -26.34 0.28 18.26
C LYS A 61 -26.64 1.46 17.33
N LYS A 62 -26.63 1.26 16.01
CA LYS A 62 -26.95 2.29 14.99
C LYS A 62 -26.11 3.58 15.17
N GLY A 63 -24.81 3.42 15.37
CA GLY A 63 -23.86 4.53 15.49
C GLY A 63 -23.69 5.10 16.91
N LYS A 64 -24.28 4.46 17.93
CA LYS A 64 -24.15 4.89 19.34
C LYS A 64 -23.13 4.04 20.10
N TYR A 65 -22.50 4.63 21.11
CA TYR A 65 -21.51 3.96 21.96
C TYR A 65 -22.10 3.54 23.31
N PRO A 66 -21.63 2.44 23.92
CA PRO A 66 -21.92 2.13 25.31
C PRO A 66 -21.28 3.19 26.24
N PRO A 67 -21.95 3.63 27.33
CA PRO A 67 -21.43 4.65 28.23
C PRO A 67 -20.04 4.33 28.83
N GLU A 68 -19.74 3.03 28.99
CA GLU A 68 -18.46 2.53 29.50
C GLU A 68 -17.29 2.85 28.57
N LEU A 69 -17.52 2.97 27.25
CA LEU A 69 -16.46 3.28 26.29
C LEU A 69 -15.86 4.66 26.58
N LYS A 70 -16.70 5.67 26.83
CA LYS A 70 -16.22 7.03 27.12
C LYS A 70 -15.31 7.04 28.34
N LYS A 71 -15.73 6.40 29.44
CA LYS A 71 -14.91 6.29 30.67
C LYS A 71 -13.55 5.61 30.41
N GLN A 72 -13.53 4.56 29.60
CA GLN A 72 -12.29 3.85 29.26
C GLN A 72 -11.37 4.69 28.37
N VAL A 73 -11.92 5.39 27.38
CA VAL A 73 -11.18 6.34 26.52
C VAL A 73 -10.60 7.48 27.35
N ASP A 74 -11.39 8.11 28.22
CA ASP A 74 -10.92 9.19 29.10
C ASP A 74 -9.79 8.72 30.04
N THR A 75 -9.91 7.51 30.57
CA THR A 75 -8.87 6.90 31.42
C THR A 75 -7.58 6.64 30.65
N ALA A 76 -7.68 6.12 29.43
CA ALA A 76 -6.52 5.87 28.58
C ALA A 76 -5.87 7.19 28.12
N MET A 77 -6.66 8.20 27.77
CA MET A 77 -6.17 9.54 27.42
C MET A 77 -5.38 10.16 28.57
N LYS A 78 -5.90 10.11 29.81
CA LYS A 78 -5.16 10.61 30.99
C LYS A 78 -3.81 9.93 31.21
N LYS A 79 -3.70 8.63 30.90
CA LYS A 79 -2.41 7.92 30.94
C LYS A 79 -1.46 8.44 29.86
N THR A 80 -1.95 8.63 28.63
CA THR A 80 -1.19 9.24 27.53
C THR A 80 -0.70 10.65 27.89
N GLU A 81 -1.58 11.49 28.42
CA GLU A 81 -1.28 12.85 28.89
C GLU A 81 -0.14 12.86 29.90
N ARG A 82 -0.22 11.99 30.91
CA ARG A 82 0.81 11.86 31.96
C ARG A 82 2.18 11.47 31.39
N ILE A 83 2.23 10.54 30.44
CA ILE A 83 3.49 10.09 29.83
C ILE A 83 4.08 11.17 28.93
N MET A 84 3.22 11.89 28.20
CA MET A 84 3.66 12.95 27.28
C MET A 84 3.94 14.28 27.96
N GLY A 85 3.51 14.47 29.22
CA GLY A 85 3.60 15.76 29.91
C GLY A 85 2.76 16.86 29.25
N LYS A 86 1.68 16.48 28.55
CA LYS A 86 0.78 17.37 27.77
C LYS A 86 -0.67 17.01 28.07
N LYS A 87 -1.62 17.92 27.82
CA LYS A 87 -3.05 17.69 28.07
C LYS A 87 -3.88 17.86 26.80
N PHE A 88 -4.83 16.95 26.55
CA PHE A 88 -5.66 16.94 25.36
C PHE A 88 -6.69 18.08 25.39
N GLY A 89 -6.60 19.00 24.43
CA GLY A 89 -7.43 20.20 24.37
C GLY A 89 -6.97 21.35 25.28
N ASP A 90 -5.78 21.27 25.88
CA ASP A 90 -5.23 22.32 26.74
C ASP A 90 -4.65 23.49 25.92
N PRO A 91 -4.93 24.76 26.28
CA PRO A 91 -4.51 25.92 25.49
C PRO A 91 -3.03 26.25 25.62
N GLU A 92 -2.35 25.82 26.69
CA GLU A 92 -0.92 26.10 26.93
C GLU A 92 -0.02 24.94 26.49
N THR A 93 -0.44 23.72 26.80
CA THR A 93 0.33 22.49 26.59
C THR A 93 -0.44 21.40 25.85
N PRO A 94 -0.87 21.66 24.60
CA PRO A 94 -1.77 20.77 23.89
C PRO A 94 -1.13 19.43 23.53
N LEU A 95 -1.81 18.35 23.91
CA LEU A 95 -1.61 17.01 23.35
C LEU A 95 -2.45 16.89 22.09
N LEU A 96 -1.79 16.54 20.98
CA LEU A 96 -2.46 16.15 19.74
C LEU A 96 -2.40 14.63 19.57
N VAL A 97 -3.40 14.05 18.93
CA VAL A 97 -3.46 12.60 18.65
C VAL A 97 -3.74 12.33 17.18
N SER A 98 -3.34 11.13 16.74
CA SER A 98 -3.83 10.53 15.50
C SER A 98 -4.84 9.44 15.81
N VAL A 99 -5.88 9.35 15.00
CA VAL A 99 -6.92 8.32 15.07
C VAL A 99 -6.81 7.49 13.80
N ARG A 100 -6.31 6.26 13.93
CA ARG A 100 -5.95 5.39 12.82
C ARG A 100 -6.75 4.10 12.87
N SER A 101 -7.30 3.70 11.73
CA SER A 101 -7.89 2.38 11.54
C SER A 101 -6.86 1.24 11.65
N GLY A 102 -7.33 0.05 12.02
CA GLY A 102 -6.52 -1.16 12.09
C GLY A 102 -7.38 -2.41 12.09
N ALA A 103 -7.63 -2.99 10.93
CA ALA A 103 -8.32 -4.27 10.81
C ALA A 103 -7.38 -5.43 11.14
N ARG A 104 -7.95 -6.63 11.30
CA ARG A 104 -7.18 -7.87 11.54
C ARG A 104 -6.17 -8.12 10.42
N GLN A 105 -6.63 -8.00 9.17
CA GLN A 105 -5.79 -8.06 7.99
C GLN A 105 -5.48 -6.64 7.51
N SER A 106 -4.26 -6.44 7.01
CA SER A 106 -3.83 -5.12 6.54
C SER A 106 -4.58 -4.72 5.28
N MET A 107 -5.29 -3.60 5.32
CA MET A 107 -5.98 -2.98 4.19
C MET A 107 -5.36 -1.60 3.91
N PRO A 108 -4.17 -1.55 3.27
CA PRO A 108 -3.40 -0.32 3.12
C PRO A 108 -4.17 0.69 2.25
N GLY A 109 -4.29 1.93 2.73
CA GLY A 109 -5.03 3.00 2.05
C GLY A 109 -6.56 2.89 2.13
N MET A 110 -7.12 1.72 2.44
CA MET A 110 -8.58 1.50 2.30
C MET A 110 -9.43 2.10 3.41
N MET A 111 -8.83 2.34 4.56
CA MET A 111 -9.53 2.79 5.76
C MET A 111 -8.96 4.10 6.24
N GLU A 112 -9.81 4.84 6.93
CA GLU A 112 -9.54 6.23 7.22
C GLU A 112 -8.52 6.42 8.34
N THR A 113 -7.85 7.57 8.29
CA THR A 113 -6.92 8.06 9.31
C THR A 113 -7.12 9.56 9.45
N VAL A 114 -7.08 10.06 10.68
CA VAL A 114 -7.12 11.49 10.98
C VAL A 114 -5.95 11.82 11.89
N LEU A 115 -5.01 12.64 11.42
CA LEU A 115 -3.89 13.18 12.19
C LEU A 115 -4.24 14.55 12.78
N ASN A 116 -3.42 15.04 13.71
CA ASN A 116 -3.51 16.37 14.32
C ASN A 116 -4.82 16.64 15.09
N VAL A 117 -5.55 15.59 15.48
CA VAL A 117 -6.79 15.72 16.26
C VAL A 117 -6.48 16.39 17.60
N GLY A 118 -7.26 17.41 17.94
CA GLY A 118 -7.04 18.27 19.11
C GLY A 118 -6.56 19.69 18.76
N LEU A 119 -6.23 19.95 17.49
CA LEU A 119 -5.82 21.28 17.04
C LEU A 119 -7.04 22.16 16.76
N THR A 120 -7.18 23.22 17.52
CA THR A 120 -8.33 24.16 17.52
C THR A 120 -7.82 25.58 17.69
N SER A 121 -8.68 26.58 17.48
CA SER A 121 -8.33 27.99 17.75
C SER A 121 -7.85 28.22 19.19
N MET A 122 -8.27 27.39 20.15
CA MET A 122 -7.80 27.45 21.55
C MET A 122 -6.41 26.84 21.77
N THR A 123 -6.06 25.77 21.05
CA THR A 123 -4.79 25.05 21.25
C THR A 123 -3.64 25.55 20.37
N ILE A 124 -3.96 26.26 19.28
CA ILE A 124 -2.95 26.85 18.38
C ILE A 124 -1.92 27.71 19.12
N PRO A 125 -2.29 28.68 19.98
CA PRO A 125 -1.31 29.54 20.65
C PRO A 125 -0.30 28.75 21.51
N GLY A 126 -0.76 27.77 22.29
CA GLY A 126 0.12 26.92 23.09
C GLY A 126 1.07 26.08 22.23
N LEU A 127 0.59 25.52 21.12
CA LEU A 127 1.46 24.75 20.23
C LEU A 127 2.50 25.63 19.52
N ILE A 128 2.17 26.88 19.18
CA ILE A 128 3.12 27.85 18.62
C ILE A 128 4.22 28.12 19.65
N LYS A 129 3.85 28.37 20.91
CA LYS A 129 4.80 28.62 22.02
C LYS A 129 5.71 27.42 22.28
N GLN A 130 5.17 26.19 22.20
CA GLN A 130 5.96 24.97 22.40
C GLN A 130 6.95 24.69 21.28
N THR A 131 6.57 24.93 20.04
CA THR A 131 7.41 24.58 18.87
C THR A 131 8.28 25.73 18.38
N ASN A 132 7.97 26.96 18.82
CA ASN A 132 8.53 28.20 18.26
C ASN A 132 8.44 28.24 16.72
N ASN A 133 7.42 27.59 16.16
CA ASN A 133 7.29 27.38 14.72
C ASN A 133 5.82 27.57 14.30
N GLU A 134 5.43 28.85 14.19
CA GLU A 134 4.06 29.22 13.84
C GLU A 134 3.64 28.67 12.47
N ARG A 135 4.57 28.63 11.52
CA ARG A 135 4.33 28.08 10.18
C ARG A 135 3.93 26.61 10.26
N PHE A 136 4.65 25.80 11.03
CA PHE A 136 4.33 24.39 11.25
C PHE A 136 2.92 24.20 11.83
N VAL A 137 2.54 25.02 12.82
CA VAL A 137 1.22 24.89 13.47
C VAL A 137 0.08 25.14 12.50
N TYR A 138 0.17 26.20 11.70
CA TYR A 138 -0.86 26.48 10.68
C TYR A 138 -0.82 25.48 9.51
N ASP A 139 0.36 24.93 9.17
CA ASP A 139 0.47 23.82 8.22
C ASP A 139 -0.27 22.57 8.74
N ALA A 140 -0.04 22.20 10.00
CA ALA A 140 -0.72 21.09 10.65
C ALA A 140 -2.24 21.33 10.75
N TYR A 141 -2.67 22.58 10.98
CA TYR A 141 -4.09 22.95 11.06
C TYR A 141 -4.78 22.86 9.69
N ARG A 142 -4.19 23.39 8.61
CA ARG A 142 -4.77 23.22 7.27
C ARG A 142 -4.89 21.75 6.87
N ARG A 143 -3.90 20.91 7.24
CA ARG A 143 -3.90 19.47 6.96
C ARG A 143 -4.99 18.75 7.74
N LEU A 144 -5.17 19.11 9.02
CA LEU A 144 -6.32 18.64 9.80
C LEU A 144 -7.63 19.01 9.11
N MET A 145 -7.80 20.26 8.69
CA MET A 145 -9.03 20.72 8.04
C MET A 145 -9.33 19.95 6.75
N MET A 146 -8.33 19.76 5.89
CA MET A 146 -8.47 18.99 4.66
C MET A 146 -8.88 17.54 4.94
N MET A 147 -8.11 16.85 5.77
CA MET A 147 -8.34 15.44 6.08
C MET A 147 -9.63 15.21 6.86
N TYR A 148 -9.92 16.03 7.87
CA TYR A 148 -11.12 15.88 8.70
C TYR A 148 -12.38 16.19 7.90
N SER A 149 -12.36 17.21 7.03
CA SER A 149 -13.52 17.52 6.20
C SER A 149 -13.82 16.42 5.18
N ASP A 150 -12.78 15.88 4.53
CA ASP A 150 -12.88 14.74 3.61
C ASP A 150 -13.39 13.47 4.32
N VAL A 151 -12.70 13.05 5.37
CA VAL A 151 -12.93 11.78 6.05
C VAL A 151 -14.19 11.81 6.92
N VAL A 152 -14.30 12.80 7.80
CA VAL A 152 -15.28 12.81 8.89
C VAL A 152 -16.56 13.55 8.49
N MET A 153 -16.44 14.63 7.72
CA MET A 153 -17.60 15.48 7.41
C MET A 153 -18.26 15.13 6.07
N GLU A 154 -17.54 14.56 5.11
CA GLU A 154 -18.05 14.15 3.80
C GLU A 154 -18.27 12.63 3.71
N LYS A 155 -17.19 11.84 3.68
CA LYS A 155 -17.25 10.38 3.47
C LYS A 155 -18.05 9.64 4.55
N ALA A 156 -17.71 9.88 5.81
CA ALA A 156 -18.41 9.33 6.96
C ALA A 156 -19.90 9.77 7.02
N ALA A 157 -20.21 10.96 6.52
CA ALA A 157 -21.59 11.43 6.42
C ALA A 157 -22.39 10.76 5.29
N GLY A 158 -21.78 9.88 4.49
CA GLY A 158 -22.41 9.22 3.34
C GLY A 158 -22.64 10.16 2.16
N ILE A 159 -21.91 11.27 2.09
CA ILE A 159 -22.00 12.22 0.98
C ILE A 159 -21.13 11.69 -0.15
N GLU A 160 -21.73 11.49 -1.33
CA GLU A 160 -21.04 11.03 -2.54
C GLU A 160 -20.98 12.18 -3.55
N PRO A 161 -19.91 12.98 -3.54
CA PRO A 161 -19.75 14.07 -4.49
C PRO A 161 -19.52 13.49 -5.90
N LYS A 162 -19.91 14.27 -6.92
CA LYS A 162 -19.49 14.00 -8.30
C LYS A 162 -17.97 14.16 -8.40
N GLU A 163 -17.37 13.50 -9.38
CA GLU A 163 -15.93 13.66 -9.69
C GLU A 163 -15.60 15.14 -9.94
N GLY A 164 -14.54 15.67 -9.32
CA GLY A 164 -14.22 17.09 -9.37
C GLY A 164 -14.84 17.94 -8.27
N ASP A 165 -15.81 17.39 -7.52
CA ASP A 165 -16.68 18.15 -6.61
C ASP A 165 -16.48 17.81 -5.12
N ALA A 166 -15.60 16.86 -4.82
CA ALA A 166 -15.27 16.45 -3.45
C ALA A 166 -14.65 17.60 -2.64
N ILE A 167 -14.89 17.61 -1.33
CA ILE A 167 -14.39 18.68 -0.47
C ILE A 167 -12.85 18.77 -0.50
N ARG A 168 -12.16 17.62 -0.53
CA ARG A 168 -10.70 17.57 -0.61
C ARG A 168 -10.17 18.30 -1.85
N GLU A 169 -10.73 17.99 -3.01
CA GLU A 169 -10.34 18.61 -4.27
C GLU A 169 -10.59 20.12 -4.27
N LYS A 170 -11.70 20.58 -3.69
CA LYS A 170 -12.01 22.01 -3.55
C LYS A 170 -10.99 22.73 -2.67
N LEU A 171 -10.54 22.11 -1.59
CA LEU A 171 -9.52 22.68 -0.69
C LEU A 171 -8.13 22.68 -1.36
N GLU A 172 -7.77 21.60 -2.06
CA GLU A 172 -6.54 21.54 -2.87
C GLU A 172 -6.53 22.59 -3.97
N HIS A 173 -7.67 22.79 -4.65
CA HIS A 173 -7.82 23.83 -5.66
C HIS A 173 -7.60 25.23 -5.08
N ALA A 174 -8.18 25.53 -3.91
CA ALA A 174 -7.97 26.80 -3.23
C ALA A 174 -6.50 27.04 -2.86
N MET A 175 -5.79 25.99 -2.41
CA MET A 175 -4.36 26.07 -2.13
C MET A 175 -3.54 26.30 -3.40
N ASN A 176 -3.85 25.58 -4.49
CA ASN A 176 -3.18 25.74 -5.78
C ASN A 176 -3.42 27.13 -6.40
N GLN A 177 -4.63 27.68 -6.25
CA GLN A 177 -4.91 29.06 -6.65
C GLN A 177 -4.05 30.08 -5.88
N MET A 178 -3.90 29.88 -4.57
CA MET A 178 -3.04 30.73 -3.74
C MET A 178 -1.58 30.66 -4.20
N LYS A 179 -1.04 29.44 -4.42
CA LYS A 179 0.32 29.25 -4.94
C LYS A 179 0.51 29.94 -6.29
N LYS A 180 -0.42 29.75 -7.24
CA LYS A 180 -0.38 30.40 -8.56
C LYS A 180 -0.40 31.93 -8.46
N LYS A 181 -1.27 32.49 -7.62
CA LYS A 181 -1.36 33.95 -7.41
C LYS A 181 -0.07 34.54 -6.83
N LYS A 182 0.67 33.76 -6.06
CA LYS A 182 1.92 34.16 -5.39
C LYS A 182 3.19 33.79 -6.16
N GLY A 183 3.08 33.01 -7.24
CA GLY A 183 4.24 32.51 -7.98
C GLY A 183 5.02 31.41 -7.25
N TYR A 184 4.38 30.68 -6.34
CA TYR A 184 4.99 29.59 -5.58
C TYR A 184 4.91 28.26 -6.33
N ASN A 185 5.96 27.45 -6.20
CA ASN A 185 6.05 26.14 -6.84
C ASN A 185 5.70 25.01 -5.84
N ASN A 186 6.11 25.16 -4.58
CA ASN A 186 5.95 24.15 -3.54
C ASN A 186 5.03 24.63 -2.41
N ASP A 187 4.43 23.68 -1.70
CA ASP A 187 3.64 23.97 -0.49
C ASP A 187 4.52 24.55 0.64
N THR A 188 5.81 24.23 0.63
CA THR A 188 6.80 24.77 1.56
C THR A 188 6.98 26.28 1.43
N ASP A 189 6.69 26.84 0.26
CA ASP A 189 6.88 28.25 -0.05
C ASP A 189 5.76 29.13 0.56
N LEU A 190 4.64 28.51 1.00
CA LEU A 190 3.56 29.23 1.68
C LEU A 190 4.03 29.82 3.01
N THR A 191 3.83 31.13 3.17
CA THR A 191 4.16 31.88 4.38
C THR A 191 3.12 31.64 5.49
N VAL A 192 3.45 32.06 6.72
CA VAL A 192 2.51 31.99 7.87
C VAL A 192 1.20 32.73 7.56
N ASP A 193 1.29 33.93 6.99
CA ASP A 193 0.11 34.74 6.66
C ASP A 193 -0.74 34.11 5.56
N ASP A 194 -0.09 33.46 4.58
CA ASP A 194 -0.79 32.72 3.53
C ASP A 194 -1.53 31.52 4.13
N LEU A 195 -0.89 30.75 5.04
CA LEU A 195 -1.51 29.61 5.71
C LEU A 195 -2.69 30.02 6.60
N LYS A 196 -2.60 31.15 7.34
CA LYS A 196 -3.72 31.71 8.11
C LYS A 196 -4.91 32.04 7.21
N LYS A 197 -4.67 32.81 6.14
CA LYS A 197 -5.70 33.17 5.15
C LYS A 197 -6.30 31.93 4.48
N LEU A 198 -5.48 30.90 4.23
CA LEU A 198 -5.91 29.64 3.65
C LEU A 198 -6.84 28.88 4.61
N CYS A 199 -6.51 28.80 5.89
CA CYS A 199 -7.35 28.18 6.90
C CYS A 199 -8.71 28.88 7.01
N ASP A 200 -8.75 30.21 7.00
CA ASP A 200 -10.00 30.97 7.01
C ASP A 200 -10.84 30.72 5.74
N ASN A 201 -10.18 30.64 4.58
CA ASN A 201 -10.85 30.28 3.34
C ASN A 201 -11.39 28.84 3.38
N PHE A 202 -10.64 27.89 3.94
CA PHE A 202 -11.09 26.51 4.13
C PHE A 202 -12.34 26.44 5.00
N LYS A 203 -12.42 27.21 6.11
CA LYS A 203 -13.64 27.26 6.95
C LYS A 203 -14.85 27.70 6.13
N LYS A 204 -14.70 28.69 5.25
CA LYS A 204 -15.76 29.18 4.35
C LYS A 204 -16.17 28.12 3.32
N ILE A 205 -15.20 27.47 2.67
CA ILE A 205 -15.45 26.41 1.68
C ILE A 205 -16.17 25.23 2.33
N ILE A 206 -15.73 24.78 3.51
CA ILE A 206 -16.35 23.70 4.28
C ILE A 206 -17.80 24.05 4.61
N LYS A 207 -18.05 25.24 5.18
CA LYS A 207 -19.41 25.70 5.52
C LYS A 207 -20.31 25.80 4.29
N LYS A 208 -19.80 26.32 3.17
CA LYS A 208 -20.56 26.46 1.92
C LYS A 208 -20.93 25.10 1.32
N THR A 209 -19.99 24.16 1.33
CA THR A 209 -20.10 22.86 0.64
C THR A 209 -20.86 21.84 1.50
N LEU A 210 -20.45 21.65 2.75
CA LEU A 210 -20.98 20.62 3.65
C LEU A 210 -22.12 21.11 4.56
N LYS A 211 -22.45 22.41 4.49
CA LYS A 211 -23.50 23.07 5.30
C LYS A 211 -23.28 22.94 6.82
N LYS A 212 -22.05 22.64 7.24
CA LYS A 212 -21.64 22.48 8.64
C LYS A 212 -20.34 23.24 8.88
N GLU A 213 -20.18 23.76 10.09
CA GLU A 213 -18.93 24.38 10.49
C GLU A 213 -17.87 23.33 10.82
N PHE A 214 -16.61 23.68 10.62
CA PHE A 214 -15.49 22.85 11.04
C PHE A 214 -15.48 22.75 12.58
N PRO A 215 -15.36 21.54 13.18
CA PRO A 215 -15.44 21.39 14.63
C PRO A 215 -14.21 21.97 15.32
N ASP A 216 -14.38 23.13 15.94
CA ASP A 216 -13.34 23.84 16.69
C ASP A 216 -13.31 23.43 18.18
N ASP A 217 -13.44 22.13 18.45
CA ASP A 217 -13.40 21.54 19.79
C ASP A 217 -12.69 20.17 19.76
N ALA A 218 -11.72 19.96 20.64
CA ALA A 218 -10.86 18.78 20.63
C ALA A 218 -11.63 17.47 20.88
N GLN A 219 -12.64 17.51 21.76
CA GLN A 219 -13.46 16.32 22.06
C GLN A 219 -14.39 15.97 20.91
N LYS A 220 -15.04 16.96 20.29
CA LYS A 220 -15.84 16.77 19.07
C LYS A 220 -14.99 16.19 17.94
N GLN A 221 -13.77 16.68 17.76
CA GLN A 221 -12.84 16.13 16.77
C GLN A 221 -12.50 14.66 17.07
N LEU A 222 -12.17 14.32 18.32
CA LEU A 222 -11.83 12.94 18.70
C LEU A 222 -12.98 11.97 18.44
N TRP A 223 -14.18 12.27 18.93
CA TRP A 223 -15.34 11.39 18.79
C TRP A 223 -15.86 11.33 17.35
N GLY A 224 -15.75 12.44 16.59
CA GLY A 224 -16.03 12.45 15.17
C GLY A 224 -15.08 11.55 14.38
N ALA A 225 -13.78 11.63 14.66
CA ALA A 225 -12.77 10.78 14.03
C ALA A 225 -12.96 9.30 14.39
N ILE A 226 -13.25 8.97 15.66
CA ILE A 226 -13.57 7.59 16.10
C ILE A 226 -14.78 7.04 15.32
N GLY A 227 -15.84 7.84 15.19
CA GLY A 227 -17.04 7.46 14.44
C GLY A 227 -16.76 7.24 12.96
N ALA A 228 -16.02 8.15 12.33
CA ALA A 228 -15.65 8.06 10.93
C ALA A 228 -14.82 6.80 10.63
N VAL A 229 -13.87 6.45 11.51
CA VAL A 229 -13.09 5.22 11.33
C VAL A 229 -13.97 3.97 11.39
N PHE A 230 -14.90 3.88 12.35
CA PHE A 230 -15.83 2.74 12.36
C PHE A 230 -16.68 2.71 11.09
N GLN A 231 -17.25 3.84 10.66
CA GLN A 231 -18.06 3.94 9.45
C GLN A 231 -17.29 3.56 8.18
N SER A 232 -15.99 3.86 8.13
CA SER A 232 -15.13 3.52 6.98
C SER A 232 -15.06 2.03 6.69
N TRP A 233 -15.34 1.16 7.67
CA TRP A 233 -15.42 -0.28 7.44
C TRP A 233 -16.49 -0.64 6.40
N ASN A 234 -17.64 0.02 6.42
CA ASN A 234 -18.70 -0.21 5.42
C ASN A 234 -18.64 0.79 4.25
N GLY A 235 -17.55 1.55 4.11
CA GLY A 235 -17.33 2.38 2.94
C GLY A 235 -17.17 1.54 1.67
N LYS A 236 -17.66 2.06 0.53
CA LYS A 236 -17.63 1.37 -0.77
C LYS A 236 -16.26 0.77 -1.11
N ARG A 237 -15.18 1.54 -0.90
CA ARG A 237 -13.79 1.13 -1.18
C ARG A 237 -13.36 -0.05 -0.31
N ALA A 238 -13.63 0.02 0.99
CA ALA A 238 -13.31 -1.06 1.93
C ALA A 238 -14.09 -2.33 1.60
N VAL A 239 -15.38 -2.23 1.25
CA VAL A 239 -16.21 -3.36 0.81
C VAL A 239 -15.64 -3.98 -0.47
N SER A 240 -15.30 -3.19 -1.49
CA SER A 240 -14.70 -3.69 -2.73
C SER A 240 -13.37 -4.39 -2.47
N TYR A 241 -12.48 -3.80 -1.66
CA TYR A 241 -11.20 -4.42 -1.29
C TYR A 241 -11.39 -5.74 -0.55
N ARG A 242 -12.34 -5.80 0.39
CA ARG A 242 -12.64 -7.04 1.12
C ARG A 242 -13.16 -8.15 0.21
N LYS A 243 -13.97 -7.83 -0.81
CA LYS A 243 -14.41 -8.81 -1.81
C LYS A 243 -13.23 -9.37 -2.61
N ILE A 244 -12.31 -8.52 -3.05
CA ILE A 244 -11.10 -8.93 -3.78
C ILE A 244 -10.22 -9.84 -2.92
N GLU A 245 -9.97 -9.44 -1.67
CA GLU A 245 -9.05 -10.13 -0.75
C GLU A 245 -9.73 -11.22 0.10
N LYS A 246 -11.02 -11.46 -0.12
CA LYS A 246 -11.86 -12.43 0.61
C LYS A 246 -11.84 -12.23 2.13
N ILE A 247 -11.90 -10.97 2.58
CA ILE A 247 -11.92 -10.62 4.00
C ILE A 247 -13.38 -10.60 4.50
N PRO A 248 -13.73 -11.33 5.57
CA PRO A 248 -15.10 -11.37 6.08
C PRO A 248 -15.58 -10.03 6.66
N ASP A 249 -16.85 -9.71 6.41
CA ASP A 249 -17.47 -8.44 6.83
C ASP A 249 -17.62 -8.31 8.35
N GLU A 250 -17.80 -9.43 9.06
CA GLU A 250 -18.04 -9.48 10.49
C GLU A 250 -16.78 -9.20 11.35
N TRP A 251 -15.60 -9.11 10.73
CA TRP A 251 -14.35 -8.88 11.46
C TRP A 251 -14.27 -7.49 12.07
N GLY A 252 -14.86 -6.48 11.42
CA GLY A 252 -14.77 -5.08 11.82
C GLY A 252 -13.34 -4.53 11.81
N THR A 253 -13.20 -3.29 12.29
CA THR A 253 -11.91 -2.60 12.42
C THR A 253 -11.67 -2.12 13.85
N ALA A 254 -10.42 -2.17 14.30
CA ALA A 254 -9.99 -1.53 15.54
C ALA A 254 -9.55 -0.09 15.26
N ILE A 255 -9.47 0.72 16.31
CA ILE A 255 -9.04 2.11 16.23
C ILE A 255 -7.85 2.31 17.14
N SER A 256 -6.70 2.73 16.60
CA SER A 256 -5.54 3.13 17.39
C SER A 256 -5.52 4.66 17.52
N VAL A 257 -5.67 5.15 18.74
CA VAL A 257 -5.51 6.56 19.11
C VAL A 257 -4.10 6.72 19.69
N VAL A 258 -3.24 7.43 19.00
CA VAL A 258 -1.79 7.52 19.31
C VAL A 258 -1.40 8.98 19.44
N SER A 259 -0.61 9.35 20.45
CA SER A 259 -0.06 10.70 20.55
C SER A 259 0.69 11.10 19.27
N MET A 260 0.44 12.31 18.78
CA MET A 260 1.18 12.83 17.64
C MET A 260 2.65 13.01 18.00
N VAL A 261 3.49 12.68 17.02
CA VAL A 261 4.92 12.98 16.97
C VAL A 261 5.15 13.60 15.60
N PHE A 262 5.92 14.69 15.54
CA PHE A 262 6.05 15.51 14.35
C PHE A 262 7.43 15.39 13.73
N GLY A 263 7.46 14.90 12.48
CA GLY A 263 8.68 14.88 11.66
C GLY A 263 8.98 16.20 10.95
N ASN A 264 8.20 17.26 11.22
CA ASN A 264 8.21 18.53 10.50
C ASN A 264 8.27 19.77 11.41
N THR A 265 8.93 19.66 12.57
CA THR A 265 9.15 20.79 13.49
C THR A 265 10.41 21.60 13.16
N GLY A 266 11.33 21.04 12.36
CA GLY A 266 12.60 21.67 12.00
C GLY A 266 13.58 20.69 11.37
N ASP A 267 14.85 21.08 11.31
CA ASP A 267 15.91 20.31 10.63
C ASP A 267 16.34 19.04 11.38
N ASN A 268 16.06 18.97 12.68
CA ASN A 268 16.30 17.80 13.52
C ASN A 268 15.12 16.81 13.54
N SER A 269 14.15 17.00 12.64
CA SER A 269 12.95 16.17 12.55
C SER A 269 12.81 15.55 11.17
N ALA A 270 12.27 14.34 11.13
CA ALA A 270 12.13 13.55 9.90
C ALA A 270 11.02 12.51 10.02
N THR A 271 10.54 12.02 8.89
CA THR A 271 9.68 10.83 8.83
C THR A 271 10.22 9.86 7.79
N GLY A 272 10.07 8.56 8.01
CA GLY A 272 10.51 7.56 7.04
C GLY A 272 9.78 6.23 7.15
N VAL A 273 9.96 5.44 6.09
CA VAL A 273 9.42 4.10 5.94
C VAL A 273 10.57 3.19 5.52
N ALA A 274 10.72 2.04 6.16
CA ALA A 274 11.80 1.11 5.90
C ALA A 274 11.36 -0.34 6.03
N PHE A 275 12.10 -1.22 5.38
CA PHE A 275 11.94 -2.66 5.37
C PHE A 275 13.24 -3.30 5.87
N THR A 276 13.13 -4.34 6.70
CA THR A 276 14.31 -5.07 7.21
C THR A 276 15.13 -5.71 6.10
N ARG A 277 14.47 -5.99 4.96
CA ARG A 277 15.07 -6.52 3.72
C ARG A 277 14.46 -5.82 2.51
N ASN A 278 15.13 -5.85 1.37
CA ASN A 278 14.62 -5.25 0.14
C ASN A 278 13.34 -6.00 -0.35
N PRO A 279 12.17 -5.36 -0.38
CA PRO A 279 10.90 -6.01 -0.71
C PRO A 279 10.72 -6.28 -2.23
N ALA A 280 11.63 -5.77 -3.06
CA ALA A 280 11.63 -5.98 -4.51
C ALA A 280 12.60 -7.11 -4.93
N THR A 281 13.79 -7.18 -4.32
CA THR A 281 14.83 -8.15 -4.71
C THR A 281 14.97 -9.34 -3.77
N GLY A 282 14.44 -9.21 -2.54
CA GLY A 282 14.64 -10.19 -1.47
C GLY A 282 15.97 -10.07 -0.74
N GLU A 283 16.84 -9.13 -1.13
CA GLU A 283 18.17 -8.96 -0.52
C GLU A 283 18.08 -8.61 0.96
N ASN A 284 18.93 -9.26 1.76
CA ASN A 284 19.09 -8.97 3.17
C ASN A 284 19.87 -7.66 3.41
N VAL A 285 19.27 -6.56 2.97
CA VAL A 285 19.76 -5.19 3.12
C VAL A 285 18.63 -4.35 3.71
N PHE A 286 18.93 -3.59 4.76
CA PHE A 286 17.97 -2.65 5.34
C PHE A 286 17.64 -1.59 4.28
N PHE A 287 16.40 -1.56 3.82
CA PHE A 287 16.00 -0.81 2.64
C PHE A 287 14.87 0.15 3.01
N GLY A 288 14.98 1.43 2.67
CA GLY A 288 13.93 2.38 3.02
C GLY A 288 14.24 3.79 2.58
N GLU A 289 13.26 4.65 2.79
CA GLU A 289 13.26 6.04 2.37
C GLU A 289 12.84 6.95 3.54
N TRP A 290 13.37 8.18 3.59
CA TRP A 290 13.07 9.18 4.61
C TRP A 290 13.01 10.59 4.03
N LEU A 291 12.29 11.48 4.68
CA LEU A 291 12.22 12.89 4.35
C LEU A 291 12.53 13.74 5.59
N PRO A 292 13.47 14.71 5.50
CA PRO A 292 13.67 15.71 6.52
C PRO A 292 12.52 16.73 6.51
N ASN A 293 12.15 17.20 7.69
CA ASN A 293 11.13 18.22 7.92
C ASN A 293 9.82 17.90 7.15
N ALA A 294 9.27 16.71 7.39
CA ALA A 294 8.12 16.15 6.66
C ALA A 294 7.23 15.27 7.53
N GLN A 295 5.97 15.12 7.14
CA GLN A 295 5.05 14.15 7.73
C GLN A 295 4.95 12.88 6.88
N GLY A 296 4.40 11.80 7.46
CA GLY A 296 4.26 10.52 6.76
C GLY A 296 3.45 10.60 5.46
N GLU A 297 2.49 11.52 5.38
CA GLU A 297 1.74 11.78 4.14
C GLU A 297 2.66 12.19 2.99
N ASP A 298 3.66 13.04 3.25
CA ASP A 298 4.56 13.55 2.22
C ASP A 298 5.46 12.44 1.64
N VAL A 299 5.78 11.42 2.45
CA VAL A 299 6.55 10.23 2.02
C VAL A 299 5.68 9.34 1.11
N VAL A 300 4.42 9.14 1.46
CA VAL A 300 3.52 8.23 0.73
C VAL A 300 2.95 8.86 -0.54
N ALA A 301 2.64 10.16 -0.51
CA ALA A 301 2.15 10.90 -1.68
C ALA A 301 3.24 11.08 -2.75
N GLY A 302 4.52 11.06 -2.37
CA GLY A 302 5.62 11.20 -3.31
C GLY A 302 5.72 12.59 -3.95
N ILE A 303 5.20 13.62 -3.26
CA ILE A 303 5.33 15.03 -3.63
C ILE A 303 6.80 15.47 -3.63
N ARG A 304 7.60 14.87 -2.74
CA ARG A 304 9.05 15.11 -2.61
C ARG A 304 9.80 13.82 -2.90
N THR A 305 10.93 13.93 -3.59
CA THR A 305 11.87 12.81 -3.76
C THR A 305 12.45 12.44 -2.40
N PRO A 306 12.21 11.22 -1.90
CA PRO A 306 12.68 10.84 -0.58
C PRO A 306 14.15 10.39 -0.63
N ASN A 307 14.84 10.58 0.50
CA ASN A 307 16.23 10.22 0.66
C ASN A 307 16.36 8.75 1.09
N PRO A 308 17.43 8.03 0.71
CA PRO A 308 17.66 6.66 1.15
C PRO A 308 17.99 6.59 2.64
N VAL A 309 17.55 5.55 3.34
CA VAL A 309 17.83 5.39 4.78
C VAL A 309 19.31 5.10 5.06
N ASN A 310 20.04 4.47 4.14
CA ASN A 310 21.47 4.17 4.29
C ASN A 310 22.20 4.18 2.94
N LYS A 311 23.52 4.03 2.97
CA LYS A 311 24.35 3.97 1.77
C LYS A 311 24.05 2.74 0.91
N ALA A 312 23.76 1.59 1.53
CA ALA A 312 23.52 0.33 0.83
C ALA A 312 22.23 0.34 -0.02
N GLY A 313 21.22 1.13 0.39
CA GLY A 313 19.96 1.31 -0.32
C GLY A 313 20.01 2.37 -1.43
N LYS A 314 21.15 3.06 -1.63
CA LYS A 314 21.29 4.07 -2.70
C LYS A 314 21.19 3.40 -4.07
N THR A 315 20.34 3.94 -4.94
CA THR A 315 20.24 3.55 -6.35
C THR A 315 21.12 4.47 -7.21
N ALA A 316 21.22 4.20 -8.51
CA ALA A 316 21.89 5.12 -9.43
C ALA A 316 21.29 6.53 -9.38
N ASP A 317 19.96 6.60 -9.23
CA ASP A 317 19.20 7.85 -9.24
C ASP A 317 19.26 8.58 -7.89
N THR A 318 19.45 7.88 -6.75
CA THR A 318 19.53 8.49 -5.41
C THR A 318 20.96 8.62 -4.86
N ARG A 319 21.98 8.29 -5.65
CA ARG A 319 23.39 8.30 -5.20
C ARG A 319 23.86 9.66 -4.69
N HIS A 320 23.36 10.73 -5.29
CA HIS A 320 23.69 12.11 -4.95
C HIS A 320 22.95 12.61 -3.69
N LEU A 321 21.95 11.88 -3.20
CA LEU A 321 21.16 12.27 -2.04
C LEU A 321 21.82 11.80 -0.73
N PRO A 322 21.70 12.59 0.35
CA PRO A 322 22.24 12.21 1.65
C PRO A 322 21.36 11.14 2.32
N SER A 323 21.99 10.13 2.90
CA SER A 323 21.27 9.09 3.65
C SER A 323 21.04 9.45 5.12
N LEU A 324 20.09 8.77 5.78
CA LEU A 324 19.86 8.97 7.22
C LEU A 324 21.10 8.55 8.03
N GLU A 325 21.77 7.48 7.60
CA GLU A 325 23.08 7.05 8.12
C GLU A 325 24.13 8.16 8.11
N GLU A 326 24.15 9.01 7.07
CA GLU A 326 25.10 10.12 6.94
C GLU A 326 24.66 11.36 7.72
N LYS A 327 23.35 11.66 7.73
CA LYS A 327 22.81 12.89 8.35
C LYS A 327 22.58 12.78 9.85
N MET A 328 22.14 11.62 10.33
CA MET A 328 21.78 11.39 11.73
C MET A 328 22.30 10.01 12.21
N PRO A 329 23.64 9.81 12.26
CA PRO A 329 24.25 8.50 12.47
C PRO A 329 23.82 7.81 13.78
N GLY A 330 23.66 8.56 14.86
CA GLY A 330 23.21 8.03 16.16
C GLY A 330 21.79 7.47 16.09
N LEU A 331 20.87 8.18 15.44
CA LEU A 331 19.48 7.75 15.28
C LEU A 331 19.35 6.62 14.26
N TYR A 332 20.14 6.66 13.19
CA TYR A 332 20.24 5.53 12.26
C TYR A 332 20.70 4.25 12.97
N LYS A 333 21.71 4.32 13.85
CA LYS A 333 22.16 3.15 14.62
C LYS A 333 21.07 2.60 15.54
N GLN A 334 20.27 3.47 16.17
CA GLN A 334 19.12 3.05 16.96
C GLN A 334 18.07 2.34 16.09
N LEU A 335 17.68 2.95 14.96
CA LEU A 335 16.73 2.37 14.00
C LEU A 335 17.22 1.02 13.44
N TYR A 336 18.50 0.92 13.10
CA TYR A 336 19.13 -0.31 12.61
C TYR A 336 19.16 -1.43 13.67
N ASN A 337 19.26 -1.09 14.96
CA ASN A 337 19.14 -2.09 16.02
C ASN A 337 17.69 -2.52 16.23
N ILE A 338 16.74 -1.59 16.17
CA ILE A 338 15.30 -1.87 16.27
C ILE A 338 14.85 -2.81 15.16
N GLN A 339 15.25 -2.55 13.91
CA GLN A 339 14.84 -3.39 12.77
C GLN A 339 15.34 -4.84 12.94
N ARG A 340 16.57 -5.06 13.44
CA ARG A 340 17.10 -6.41 13.73
C ARG A 340 16.31 -7.10 14.84
N LYS A 341 15.95 -6.36 15.89
CA LYS A 341 15.14 -6.88 17.00
C LYS A 341 13.77 -7.32 16.49
N LEU A 342 13.15 -6.51 15.63
CA LEU A 342 11.86 -6.79 15.01
C LEU A 342 11.91 -8.02 14.09
N GLU A 343 12.87 -8.09 13.15
CA GLU A 343 13.00 -9.26 12.26
C GLU A 343 13.26 -10.55 13.03
N LYS A 344 14.11 -10.51 14.07
CA LYS A 344 14.39 -11.67 14.92
C LYS A 344 13.16 -12.10 15.72
N HIS A 345 12.40 -11.16 16.27
CA HIS A 345 11.22 -11.43 17.08
C HIS A 345 10.08 -12.02 16.24
N TYR A 346 9.72 -11.36 15.13
CA TYR A 346 8.64 -11.82 14.25
C TYR A 346 9.07 -12.95 13.30
N ARG A 347 10.37 -13.22 13.22
CA ARG A 347 11.00 -14.22 12.32
C ARG A 347 10.60 -14.03 10.86
N ASP A 348 10.35 -12.79 10.44
CA ASP A 348 9.98 -12.44 9.07
C ASP A 348 10.35 -11.00 8.76
N MET A 349 10.40 -10.65 7.47
CA MET A 349 10.70 -9.30 7.01
C MET A 349 9.63 -8.32 7.52
N GLN A 350 10.08 -7.24 8.15
CA GLN A 350 9.19 -6.21 8.69
C GLN A 350 9.22 -4.95 7.83
N ASP A 351 8.02 -4.42 7.55
CA ASP A 351 7.74 -3.06 7.11
C ASP A 351 7.57 -2.19 8.36
N ILE A 352 8.28 -1.06 8.41
CA ILE A 352 8.49 -0.24 9.59
C ILE A 352 8.26 1.23 9.22
N GLU A 353 7.42 1.92 10.00
CA GLU A 353 7.23 3.36 9.90
C GLU A 353 7.82 4.04 11.14
N PHE A 354 8.55 5.12 10.94
CA PHE A 354 9.21 5.86 12.03
C PHE A 354 9.15 7.38 11.81
N THR A 355 9.21 8.11 12.91
CA THR A 355 9.36 9.56 12.93
C THR A 355 10.46 9.94 13.92
N ILE A 356 11.25 10.93 13.54
CA ILE A 356 12.21 11.60 14.40
C ILE A 356 11.63 12.98 14.71
N GLU A 357 11.44 13.28 15.99
CA GLU A 357 10.97 14.59 16.46
C GLU A 357 12.06 15.16 17.37
N GLU A 358 12.65 16.28 16.96
CA GLU A 358 13.69 16.98 17.72
C GLU A 358 14.81 16.05 18.21
N GLY A 359 15.34 15.22 17.31
CA GLY A 359 16.41 14.28 17.62
C GLY A 359 15.99 13.04 18.42
N ARG A 360 14.69 12.78 18.62
CA ARG A 360 14.17 11.57 19.26
C ARG A 360 13.49 10.65 18.25
N LEU A 361 13.96 9.39 18.16
CA LEU A 361 13.36 8.36 17.31
C LEU A 361 12.11 7.76 17.95
N TRP A 362 11.04 7.68 17.17
CA TRP A 362 9.77 7.05 17.51
C TRP A 362 9.34 6.06 16.44
N MET A 363 8.93 4.87 16.86
CA MET A 363 8.40 3.82 15.99
C MET A 363 6.88 3.89 15.96
N LEU A 364 6.32 4.10 14.77
CA LEU A 364 4.89 4.34 14.58
C LEU A 364 4.13 3.09 14.17
N GLN A 365 4.79 2.20 13.44
CA GLN A 365 4.19 0.97 12.96
C GLN A 365 5.26 -0.07 12.68
N THR A 366 4.90 -1.33 12.91
CA THR A 366 5.56 -2.45 12.28
C THR A 366 4.52 -3.44 11.78
N ARG A 367 4.82 -4.16 10.70
CA ARG A 367 4.03 -5.29 10.23
C ARG A 367 4.89 -6.18 9.35
N VAL A 368 4.43 -7.41 9.14
CA VAL A 368 4.94 -8.29 8.10
C VAL A 368 4.86 -7.56 6.75
N GLY A 369 6.01 -7.28 6.13
CA GLY A 369 6.08 -6.41 4.96
C GLY A 369 5.52 -7.07 3.70
N LYS A 370 4.81 -6.34 2.86
CA LYS A 370 4.40 -6.86 1.54
C LYS A 370 5.63 -6.97 0.63
N ARG A 371 5.68 -8.01 -0.18
CA ARG A 371 6.84 -8.33 -1.05
C ARG A 371 6.36 -9.13 -2.26
N ASN A 372 7.07 -8.99 -3.37
CA ASN A 372 6.79 -9.77 -4.58
C ASN A 372 7.25 -11.24 -4.42
N GLY A 373 6.90 -12.09 -5.36
CA GLY A 373 7.19 -13.51 -5.33
C GLY A 373 8.67 -13.85 -5.31
N GLN A 374 9.47 -13.17 -6.16
CA GLN A 374 10.92 -13.36 -6.17
C GLN A 374 11.55 -13.05 -4.81
N ALA A 375 11.14 -11.93 -4.19
CA ALA A 375 11.61 -11.53 -2.88
C ALA A 375 11.14 -12.49 -1.79
N ALA A 376 9.87 -12.92 -1.83
CA ALA A 376 9.31 -13.88 -0.88
C ALA A 376 10.11 -15.19 -0.84
N ILE A 377 10.39 -15.76 -2.01
CA ILE A 377 11.11 -17.03 -2.15
C ILE A 377 12.56 -16.90 -1.69
N ARG A 378 13.26 -15.85 -2.13
CA ARG A 378 14.64 -15.59 -1.68
C ARG A 378 14.70 -15.43 -0.17
N MET A 379 13.84 -14.60 0.41
CA MET A 379 13.82 -14.36 1.85
C MET A 379 13.51 -15.64 2.63
N ALA A 380 12.52 -16.43 2.20
CA ALA A 380 12.17 -17.68 2.88
C ALA A 380 13.34 -18.68 2.88
N VAL A 381 14.01 -18.85 1.74
CA VAL A 381 15.17 -19.75 1.61
C VAL A 381 16.36 -19.24 2.42
N GLU A 382 16.69 -17.95 2.34
CA GLU A 382 17.79 -17.36 3.11
C GLU A 382 17.53 -17.43 4.63
N MET A 383 16.30 -17.16 5.09
CA MET A 383 15.94 -17.23 6.51
C MET A 383 15.98 -18.67 7.05
N ALA A 384 15.58 -19.65 6.24
CA ALA A 384 15.73 -21.06 6.60
C ALA A 384 17.21 -21.48 6.64
N GLY A 385 18.00 -21.06 5.64
CA GLY A 385 19.44 -21.30 5.59
C GLY A 385 20.21 -20.68 6.76
N SER A 386 19.75 -19.55 7.30
CA SER A 386 20.33 -18.91 8.49
C SER A 386 19.77 -19.44 9.82
N GLY A 387 18.87 -20.44 9.80
CA GLY A 387 18.23 -21.00 11.00
C GLY A 387 17.22 -20.07 11.70
N LEU A 388 16.77 -18.98 11.06
CA LEU A 388 15.75 -18.09 11.63
C LEU A 388 14.36 -18.75 11.61
N ILE A 389 14.12 -19.60 10.61
CA ILE A 389 12.87 -20.37 10.42
C ILE A 389 13.19 -21.80 9.98
N SER A 390 12.22 -22.71 10.09
CA SER A 390 12.35 -24.07 9.56
C SER A 390 12.06 -24.12 8.05
N ARG A 391 12.41 -25.23 7.37
CA ARG A 391 12.08 -25.43 5.95
C ARG A 391 10.58 -25.48 5.72
N GLU A 392 9.83 -26.10 6.62
CA GLU A 392 8.36 -26.17 6.58
C GLU A 392 7.75 -24.78 6.70
N THR A 393 8.31 -23.95 7.59
CA THR A 393 7.90 -22.54 7.73
C THR A 393 8.20 -21.76 6.45
N ALA A 394 9.34 -22.01 5.79
CA ALA A 394 9.68 -21.37 4.52
C ALA A 394 8.69 -21.74 3.41
N ILE A 395 8.31 -23.02 3.29
CA ILE A 395 7.30 -23.49 2.33
C ILE A 395 5.96 -22.83 2.58
N MET A 396 5.46 -22.86 3.82
CA MET A 396 4.14 -22.30 4.17
C MET A 396 4.07 -20.77 4.08
N ARG A 397 5.22 -20.09 4.10
CA ARG A 397 5.29 -18.62 4.04
C ARG A 397 5.12 -18.08 2.62
N VAL A 398 5.59 -18.81 1.62
CA VAL A 398 5.45 -18.42 0.21
C VAL A 398 4.06 -18.82 -0.26
N LYS A 399 3.23 -17.84 -0.62
CA LYS A 399 1.88 -18.13 -1.10
C LYS A 399 1.92 -18.71 -2.53
N PRO A 400 0.96 -19.58 -2.92
CA PRO A 400 0.87 -20.07 -4.29
C PRO A 400 0.84 -18.96 -5.35
N ASP A 401 0.00 -17.93 -5.16
CA ASP A 401 -0.10 -16.80 -6.10
C ASP A 401 1.22 -16.04 -6.26
N GLN A 402 2.11 -16.07 -5.26
CA GLN A 402 3.45 -15.47 -5.35
C GLN A 402 4.41 -16.29 -6.21
N ILE A 403 4.16 -17.59 -6.38
CA ILE A 403 4.89 -18.42 -7.34
C ILE A 403 4.44 -18.07 -8.76
N ASP A 404 3.15 -17.79 -8.97
CA ASP A 404 2.62 -17.36 -10.27
C ASP A 404 3.25 -16.06 -10.76
N GLU A 405 3.63 -15.14 -9.85
CA GLU A 405 4.36 -13.92 -10.22
C GLU A 405 5.70 -14.22 -10.90
N LEU A 406 6.39 -15.30 -10.52
CA LEU A 406 7.62 -15.73 -11.20
C LEU A 406 7.34 -16.33 -12.59
N LEU A 407 6.08 -16.62 -12.90
CA LEU A 407 5.62 -17.07 -14.21
C LEU A 407 5.22 -15.89 -15.10
N HIS A 408 5.15 -14.67 -14.56
CA HIS A 408 4.81 -13.49 -15.34
C HIS A 408 5.83 -13.22 -16.44
N PRO A 409 5.35 -12.90 -17.66
CA PRO A 409 6.23 -12.63 -18.78
C PRO A 409 7.20 -11.47 -18.50
N SER A 410 8.38 -11.51 -19.12
CA SER A 410 9.34 -10.41 -19.14
C SER A 410 9.45 -9.82 -20.54
N VAL A 411 9.77 -8.53 -20.66
CA VAL A 411 10.04 -7.93 -21.98
C VAL A 411 11.22 -8.63 -22.64
N ASP A 412 11.07 -9.03 -23.91
CA ASP A 412 12.13 -9.65 -24.71
C ASP A 412 13.33 -8.70 -24.79
N PRO A 413 14.52 -9.07 -24.27
CA PRO A 413 15.70 -8.22 -24.32
C PRO A 413 16.12 -7.81 -25.74
N ALA A 414 15.83 -8.62 -26.76
CA ALA A 414 16.14 -8.28 -28.15
C ALA A 414 15.19 -7.21 -28.70
N ALA A 415 13.90 -7.30 -28.38
CA ALA A 415 12.92 -6.26 -28.71
C ALA A 415 13.20 -4.97 -27.93
N GLU A 416 13.52 -5.10 -26.64
CA GLU A 416 13.81 -3.98 -25.74
C GLU A 416 14.98 -3.12 -26.21
N LYS A 417 16.04 -3.74 -26.76
CA LYS A 417 17.21 -3.00 -27.29
C LYS A 417 16.89 -2.13 -28.50
N LYS A 418 15.85 -2.47 -29.27
CA LYS A 418 15.43 -1.75 -30.49
C LYS A 418 14.24 -0.82 -30.23
N ALA A 419 13.68 -0.85 -29.03
CA ALA A 419 12.48 -0.14 -28.69
C ALA A 419 12.74 1.36 -28.49
N VAL A 420 11.73 2.17 -28.80
CA VAL A 420 11.73 3.59 -28.45
C VAL A 420 11.34 3.72 -26.98
N GLU A 421 12.33 4.00 -26.13
CA GLU A 421 12.11 4.30 -24.72
C GLU A 421 11.44 5.67 -24.59
N LEU A 422 10.23 5.68 -24.03
CA LEU A 422 9.49 6.91 -23.78
C LEU A 422 9.98 7.58 -22.50
N ALA A 423 10.13 6.80 -21.43
CA ALA A 423 10.56 7.31 -20.13
C ALA A 423 11.06 6.20 -19.20
N LYS A 424 11.64 6.63 -18.09
CA LYS A 424 12.10 5.78 -16.99
C LYS A 424 11.54 6.30 -15.66
N GLY A 425 11.11 5.37 -14.81
CA GLY A 425 10.69 5.61 -13.43
C GLY A 425 11.28 4.56 -12.48
N LEU A 426 10.71 4.46 -11.29
CA LEU A 426 11.11 3.53 -10.24
C LEU A 426 10.45 2.15 -10.43
N PRO A 427 11.21 1.04 -10.35
CA PRO A 427 10.70 -0.32 -10.58
C PRO A 427 9.92 -0.86 -9.37
N ALA A 428 8.66 -0.45 -9.23
CA ALA A 428 7.84 -0.76 -8.06
C ALA A 428 7.29 -2.19 -8.04
N GLY A 429 6.89 -2.71 -9.20
CA GLY A 429 6.33 -4.06 -9.39
C GLY A 429 6.98 -4.78 -10.58
N PRO A 430 7.42 -6.04 -10.42
CA PRO A 430 8.20 -6.73 -11.45
C PRO A 430 7.35 -7.17 -12.66
N GLY A 431 8.02 -7.54 -13.75
CA GLY A 431 7.39 -8.15 -14.93
C GLY A 431 7.29 -7.21 -16.14
N GLY A 432 6.88 -7.78 -17.27
CA GLY A 432 6.58 -7.09 -18.52
C GLY A 432 5.07 -7.06 -18.75
N ALA A 433 4.54 -5.89 -19.12
CA ALA A 433 3.12 -5.75 -19.42
C ALA A 433 2.91 -4.93 -20.69
N ILE A 434 1.97 -5.36 -21.52
CA ILE A 434 1.52 -4.63 -22.71
C ILE A 434 0.04 -4.30 -22.50
N GLY A 435 -0.36 -3.09 -22.89
CA GLY A 435 -1.77 -2.72 -22.87
C GLY A 435 -2.01 -1.36 -23.49
N ARG A 436 -3.30 -1.05 -23.63
CA ARG A 436 -3.80 0.26 -24.05
C ARG A 436 -3.85 1.22 -22.88
N VAL A 437 -3.42 2.45 -23.10
CA VAL A 437 -3.46 3.51 -22.08
C VAL A 437 -4.91 3.87 -21.73
N VAL A 438 -5.20 3.90 -20.43
CA VAL A 438 -6.44 4.44 -19.85
C VAL A 438 -6.10 5.34 -18.66
N PHE A 439 -6.92 6.37 -18.41
CA PHE A 439 -6.60 7.43 -17.44
C PHE A 439 -7.41 7.39 -16.16
N THR A 440 -8.47 6.57 -16.11
CA THR A 440 -9.36 6.45 -14.95
C THR A 440 -9.49 4.99 -14.54
N ALA A 441 -9.77 4.75 -13.26
CA ALA A 441 -9.96 3.40 -12.74
C ALA A 441 -11.22 2.75 -13.32
N ASP A 442 -12.28 3.53 -13.50
CA ASP A 442 -13.54 3.08 -14.11
C ASP A 442 -13.36 2.68 -15.57
N ASP A 443 -12.60 3.45 -16.36
CA ASP A 443 -12.29 3.08 -17.75
C ASP A 443 -11.44 1.80 -17.80
N ALA A 444 -10.49 1.63 -16.87
CA ALA A 444 -9.70 0.40 -16.78
C ALA A 444 -10.57 -0.84 -16.52
N GLU A 445 -11.50 -0.77 -15.56
CA GLU A 445 -12.43 -1.86 -15.28
C GLU A 445 -13.37 -2.11 -16.47
N LYS A 446 -13.95 -1.05 -17.04
CA LYS A 446 -14.87 -1.15 -18.18
C LYS A 446 -14.23 -1.78 -19.41
N TRP A 447 -12.97 -1.46 -19.70
CA TRP A 447 -12.24 -2.02 -20.84
C TRP A 447 -11.80 -3.45 -20.56
N ALA A 448 -11.30 -3.74 -19.35
CA ALA A 448 -10.96 -5.11 -18.96
C ALA A 448 -12.17 -6.06 -19.03
N ASN A 449 -13.36 -5.59 -18.63
CA ASN A 449 -14.61 -6.35 -18.74
C ASN A 449 -15.03 -6.64 -20.19
N LYS A 450 -14.48 -5.91 -21.18
CA LYS A 450 -14.63 -6.18 -22.61
C LYS A 450 -13.53 -7.09 -23.17
N GLY A 451 -12.62 -7.59 -22.34
CA GLY A 451 -11.48 -8.41 -22.73
C GLY A 451 -10.27 -7.62 -23.24
N GLU A 452 -10.26 -6.30 -23.12
CA GLU A 452 -9.13 -5.46 -23.55
C GLU A 452 -8.01 -5.46 -22.51
N GLN A 453 -6.75 -5.49 -22.98
CA GLN A 453 -5.58 -5.33 -22.13
C GLN A 453 -5.30 -3.85 -21.92
N VAL A 454 -5.32 -3.37 -20.67
CA VAL A 454 -5.15 -1.94 -20.35
C VAL A 454 -4.01 -1.67 -19.38
N ILE A 455 -3.43 -0.49 -19.49
CA ILE A 455 -2.45 0.07 -18.56
C ILE A 455 -3.03 1.34 -17.97
N LEU A 456 -3.21 1.34 -16.65
CA LEU A 456 -3.73 2.49 -15.91
C LEU A 456 -2.61 3.51 -15.73
N VAL A 457 -2.78 4.71 -16.30
CA VAL A 457 -1.83 5.81 -16.21
C VAL A 457 -2.41 6.95 -15.38
N ARG A 458 -1.69 7.35 -14.31
CA ARG A 458 -2.16 8.35 -13.34
C ARG A 458 -1.04 9.29 -12.90
N ASN A 459 -1.38 10.49 -12.42
CA ASN A 459 -0.37 11.33 -11.74
C ASN A 459 0.11 10.62 -10.46
N GLU A 460 -0.84 10.24 -9.62
CA GLU A 460 -0.71 9.37 -8.47
C GLU A 460 -1.97 8.49 -8.37
N THR A 461 -1.86 7.35 -7.68
CA THR A 461 -3.03 6.53 -7.36
C THR A 461 -3.47 6.77 -5.93
N SER A 462 -4.77 6.68 -5.70
CA SER A 462 -5.40 6.69 -4.40
C SER A 462 -6.15 5.38 -4.13
N PRO A 463 -6.68 5.19 -2.91
CA PRO A 463 -7.56 4.06 -2.59
C PRO A 463 -8.82 3.97 -3.45
N GLU A 464 -9.18 5.02 -4.18
CA GLU A 464 -10.29 5.04 -5.13
C GLU A 464 -9.99 4.23 -6.38
N ASP A 465 -8.72 4.00 -6.68
CA ASP A 465 -8.31 3.43 -7.95
C ASP A 465 -8.15 1.91 -7.93
N VAL A 466 -8.42 1.27 -6.79
CA VAL A 466 -8.14 -0.15 -6.50
C VAL A 466 -8.79 -1.09 -7.51
N HIS A 467 -10.05 -0.87 -7.88
CA HIS A 467 -10.75 -1.70 -8.85
C HIS A 467 -10.10 -1.61 -10.24
N GLY A 468 -9.76 -0.40 -10.68
CA GLY A 468 -9.04 -0.20 -11.94
C GLY A 468 -7.61 -0.73 -11.93
N MET A 469 -6.88 -0.56 -10.82
CA MET A 469 -5.54 -1.11 -10.63
C MET A 469 -5.56 -2.65 -10.67
N HIS A 470 -6.60 -3.27 -10.11
CA HIS A 470 -6.79 -4.71 -10.15
C HIS A 470 -7.13 -5.21 -11.57
N ALA A 471 -7.98 -4.48 -12.29
CA ALA A 471 -8.37 -4.80 -13.66
C ALA A 471 -7.23 -4.63 -14.69
N ALA A 472 -6.35 -3.65 -14.48
CA ALA A 472 -5.27 -3.33 -15.41
C ALA A 472 -4.15 -4.39 -15.44
N GLN A 473 -3.48 -4.52 -16.59
CA GLN A 473 -2.27 -5.34 -16.74
C GLN A 473 -1.09 -4.74 -15.98
N ALA A 474 -1.02 -3.40 -15.92
CA ALA A 474 -0.01 -2.68 -15.17
C ALA A 474 -0.47 -1.27 -14.77
N VAL A 475 0.27 -0.69 -13.83
CA VAL A 475 0.05 0.68 -13.34
C VAL A 475 1.30 1.53 -13.58
N LEU A 476 1.11 2.70 -14.20
CA LEU A 476 2.16 3.68 -14.45
C LEU A 476 1.78 5.01 -13.77
N THR A 477 2.70 5.57 -12.96
CA THR A 477 2.46 6.86 -12.30
C THR A 477 3.57 7.88 -12.55
N ALA A 478 3.19 9.15 -12.66
CA ALA A 478 4.13 10.26 -12.84
C ALA A 478 4.87 10.61 -11.55
N GLN A 479 4.21 10.48 -10.41
CA GLN A 479 4.73 10.78 -9.07
C GLN A 479 4.72 9.52 -8.19
N GLY A 480 5.36 9.57 -7.01
CA GLY A 480 5.42 8.44 -6.08
C GLY A 480 6.80 7.77 -5.94
N GLY A 481 7.17 7.42 -4.70
CA GLY A 481 8.36 6.62 -4.39
C GLY A 481 8.08 5.10 -4.33
N MET A 482 9.08 4.32 -3.93
CA MET A 482 8.97 2.84 -3.79
C MET A 482 7.98 2.41 -2.69
N THR A 483 7.59 3.36 -1.83
CA THR A 483 6.61 3.23 -0.75
C THR A 483 5.27 3.92 -1.04
N SER A 484 5.06 4.40 -2.27
CA SER A 484 3.78 5.04 -2.67
C SER A 484 2.61 4.04 -2.66
N HIS A 485 1.39 4.55 -2.67
CA HIS A 485 0.17 3.74 -2.74
C HIS A 485 0.21 2.73 -3.92
N ALA A 486 0.55 3.21 -5.12
CA ALA A 486 0.67 2.39 -6.32
C ALA A 486 1.67 1.23 -6.10
N ALA A 487 2.85 1.55 -5.58
CA ALA A 487 3.91 0.58 -5.35
C ALA A 487 3.52 -0.49 -4.31
N LEU A 488 2.90 -0.08 -3.19
CA LEU A 488 2.48 -0.99 -2.12
C LEU A 488 1.37 -1.95 -2.57
N VAL A 489 0.39 -1.45 -3.33
CA VAL A 489 -0.74 -2.24 -3.81
C VAL A 489 -0.31 -3.16 -4.95
N ALA A 490 0.37 -2.64 -5.97
CA ALA A 490 0.79 -3.45 -7.12
C ALA A 490 1.74 -4.59 -6.71
N ARG A 491 2.68 -4.33 -5.79
CA ARG A 491 3.56 -5.37 -5.22
C ARG A 491 2.80 -6.45 -4.46
N GLY A 492 1.69 -6.09 -3.82
CA GLY A 492 0.83 -7.03 -3.11
C GLY A 492 0.05 -7.96 -4.04
N TRP A 493 -0.17 -7.55 -5.29
CA TRP A 493 -0.88 -8.33 -6.31
C TRP A 493 0.03 -8.86 -7.42
N GLY A 494 1.36 -8.69 -7.28
CA GLY A 494 2.31 -9.14 -8.29
C GLY A 494 2.21 -8.45 -9.64
N LYS A 495 1.60 -7.27 -9.73
CA LYS A 495 1.40 -6.56 -11.00
C LYS A 495 2.64 -5.76 -11.39
N CYS A 496 2.88 -5.68 -12.69
CA CYS A 496 3.87 -4.77 -13.25
C CYS A 496 3.52 -3.33 -12.87
N CYS A 497 4.48 -2.60 -12.29
CA CYS A 497 4.24 -1.24 -11.84
C CYS A 497 5.51 -0.39 -11.91
N ILE A 498 5.35 0.81 -12.46
CA ILE A 498 6.38 1.84 -12.53
C ILE A 498 5.83 3.10 -11.89
N VAL A 499 6.56 3.66 -10.93
CA VAL A 499 6.15 4.86 -10.18
C VAL A 499 7.17 5.97 -10.29
N GLY A 500 6.78 7.21 -10.02
CA GLY A 500 7.71 8.34 -10.03
C GLY A 500 8.34 8.62 -11.40
N CYS A 501 7.59 8.39 -12.49
CA CYS A 501 8.04 8.67 -13.84
C CYS A 501 7.83 10.16 -14.17
N SER A 502 8.71 11.03 -13.66
CA SER A 502 8.56 12.49 -13.70
C SER A 502 8.51 13.10 -15.11
N ALA A 503 8.94 12.36 -16.13
CA ALA A 503 8.84 12.77 -17.54
C ALA A 503 7.39 12.73 -18.09
N LEU A 504 6.44 12.15 -17.35
CA LEU A 504 5.04 12.07 -17.77
C LEU A 504 4.28 13.34 -17.36
N HIS A 505 3.74 14.05 -18.35
CA HIS A 505 2.78 15.14 -18.14
C HIS A 505 1.38 14.66 -18.55
N ILE A 506 0.54 14.34 -17.56
CA ILE A 506 -0.75 13.70 -17.76
C ILE A 506 -1.87 14.75 -17.69
N ASP A 507 -2.66 14.85 -18.75
CA ASP A 507 -3.92 15.61 -18.80
C ASP A 507 -5.09 14.62 -18.81
N VAL A 508 -5.64 14.36 -17.63
CA VAL A 508 -6.75 13.40 -17.44
C VAL A 508 -8.00 13.86 -18.19
N LYS A 509 -8.30 15.16 -18.22
CA LYS A 509 -9.49 15.71 -18.89
C LYS A 509 -9.42 15.54 -20.41
N LYS A 510 -8.24 15.75 -20.98
CA LYS A 510 -8.00 15.54 -22.42
C LYS A 510 -7.65 14.09 -22.76
N LYS A 511 -7.50 13.22 -21.76
CA LYS A 511 -7.07 11.83 -21.89
C LYS A 511 -5.80 11.70 -22.73
N LYS A 512 -4.78 12.48 -22.37
CA LYS A 512 -3.48 12.54 -23.07
C LYS A 512 -2.30 12.54 -22.11
N ILE A 513 -1.19 11.97 -22.56
CA ILE A 513 0.12 12.04 -21.91
C ILE A 513 1.08 12.71 -22.87
N ASN A 514 1.84 13.70 -22.38
CA ASN A 514 3.02 14.19 -23.06
C ASN A 514 4.26 13.64 -22.35
N VAL A 515 5.13 12.97 -23.09
CA VAL A 515 6.35 12.34 -22.57
C VAL A 515 7.48 12.52 -23.59
N ASN A 516 8.52 13.26 -23.21
CA ASN A 516 9.71 13.51 -24.03
C ASN A 516 9.39 13.90 -25.50
N GLY A 517 8.40 14.78 -25.68
CA GLY A 517 7.97 15.25 -27.01
C GLY A 517 7.03 14.30 -27.77
N SER A 518 6.75 13.12 -27.24
CA SER A 518 5.71 12.21 -27.74
C SER A 518 4.37 12.46 -27.05
N VAL A 519 3.29 12.46 -27.82
CA VAL A 519 1.92 12.57 -27.28
C VAL A 519 1.23 11.22 -27.45
N LEU A 520 0.73 10.67 -26.36
CA LEU A 520 -0.08 9.45 -26.33
C LEU A 520 -1.51 9.78 -25.88
N GLY A 521 -2.49 9.18 -26.53
CA GLY A 521 -3.91 9.26 -26.19
C GLY A 521 -4.44 7.99 -25.53
N GLU A 522 -5.69 8.05 -25.07
CA GLU A 522 -6.40 6.86 -24.59
C GLU A 522 -6.54 5.84 -25.72
N GLY A 523 -6.23 4.58 -25.44
CA GLY A 523 -6.25 3.50 -26.42
C GLY A 523 -4.90 3.21 -27.07
N ASP A 524 -3.91 4.12 -26.96
CA ASP A 524 -2.58 3.89 -27.51
C ASP A 524 -1.86 2.75 -26.80
N TRP A 525 -1.06 1.99 -27.54
CA TRP A 525 -0.32 0.86 -27.00
C TRP A 525 1.00 1.31 -26.40
N ILE A 526 1.28 0.83 -25.19
CA ILE A 526 2.58 0.95 -24.56
C ILE A 526 3.00 -0.39 -23.94
N THR A 527 4.30 -0.53 -23.71
CA THR A 527 4.88 -1.68 -23.01
C THR A 527 5.66 -1.20 -21.79
N LEU A 528 5.41 -1.80 -20.63
CA LEU A 528 6.14 -1.53 -19.40
C LEU A 528 7.09 -2.67 -19.05
N ASN A 529 8.33 -2.34 -18.73
CA ASN A 529 9.25 -3.21 -18.01
C ASN A 529 9.32 -2.76 -16.54
N GLY A 530 8.45 -3.34 -15.71
CA GLY A 530 8.37 -3.02 -14.29
C GLY A 530 9.62 -3.42 -13.50
N THR A 531 10.38 -4.41 -13.98
CA THR A 531 11.65 -4.82 -13.36
C THR A 531 12.76 -3.79 -13.57
N LYS A 532 12.81 -3.14 -14.74
CA LYS A 532 13.83 -2.11 -15.07
C LYS A 532 13.32 -0.68 -14.89
N GLY A 533 12.03 -0.49 -14.63
CA GLY A 533 11.39 0.81 -14.51
C GLY A 533 11.29 1.55 -15.85
N ARG A 534 11.19 0.85 -16.99
CA ARG A 534 11.23 1.47 -18.32
C ARG A 534 9.88 1.40 -19.04
N VAL A 535 9.53 2.49 -19.71
CA VAL A 535 8.29 2.67 -20.49
C VAL A 535 8.66 2.75 -21.97
N TYR A 536 8.03 1.91 -22.79
CA TYR A 536 8.29 1.85 -24.21
C TYR A 536 7.04 2.17 -25.02
N LYS A 537 7.26 2.80 -26.16
CA LYS A 537 6.21 3.01 -27.16
C LYS A 537 5.83 1.68 -27.81
N ASP A 538 4.56 1.55 -28.16
CA ASP A 538 4.01 0.41 -28.90
C ASP A 538 4.12 -0.93 -28.14
N ARG A 539 3.83 -2.02 -28.85
CA ARG A 539 3.84 -3.38 -28.32
C ARG A 539 5.21 -4.00 -28.52
N LEU A 540 5.88 -4.36 -27.43
CA LEU A 540 7.10 -5.18 -27.46
C LEU A 540 6.76 -6.62 -27.17
N ASN A 541 7.46 -7.56 -27.81
CA ASN A 541 7.29 -8.97 -27.51
C ASN A 541 7.64 -9.27 -26.05
N LEU A 542 6.84 -10.13 -25.44
CA LEU A 542 7.09 -10.66 -24.12
C LEU A 542 7.59 -12.10 -24.22
N MET A 543 8.57 -12.45 -23.40
CA MET A 543 9.06 -13.81 -23.24
C MET A 543 8.39 -14.48 -22.03
N PRO A 544 8.05 -15.79 -22.13
CA PRO A 544 7.64 -16.58 -20.98
C PRO A 544 8.73 -16.57 -19.90
N ALA A 545 8.31 -16.58 -18.64
CA ALA A 545 9.26 -16.60 -17.55
C ALA A 545 10.05 -17.91 -17.48
N GLN A 546 11.26 -17.84 -16.94
CA GLN A 546 12.16 -19.00 -16.78
C GLN A 546 12.51 -19.20 -15.30
N PRO A 547 11.53 -19.61 -14.45
CA PRO A 547 11.75 -19.75 -13.01
C PRO A 547 12.80 -20.82 -12.67
N ALA A 548 13.02 -21.81 -13.54
CA ALA A 548 14.10 -22.78 -13.41
C ALA A 548 15.51 -22.14 -13.39
N LYS A 549 15.69 -20.89 -13.84
CA LYS A 549 16.96 -20.16 -13.68
C LYS A 549 17.13 -19.54 -12.30
N ASN A 550 16.05 -19.40 -11.52
CA ASN A 550 16.10 -18.86 -10.17
C ASN A 550 16.53 -19.95 -9.17
N ARG A 551 17.74 -19.80 -8.60
CA ARG A 551 18.29 -20.75 -7.63
C ARG A 551 17.43 -20.92 -6.38
N TRP A 552 16.80 -19.84 -5.93
CA TRP A 552 15.98 -19.85 -4.72
C TRP A 552 14.66 -20.60 -4.94
N TYR A 553 14.07 -20.42 -6.13
CA TYR A 553 12.90 -21.19 -6.54
C TYR A 553 13.20 -22.69 -6.57
N LYS A 554 14.32 -23.10 -7.18
CA LYS A 554 14.75 -24.50 -7.20
C LYS A 554 14.90 -25.10 -5.81
N GLU A 555 15.54 -24.36 -4.90
CA GLU A 555 15.76 -24.83 -3.52
C GLU A 555 14.43 -24.99 -2.78
N LEU A 556 13.52 -24.02 -2.91
CA LEU A 556 12.19 -24.08 -2.29
C LEU A 556 11.35 -25.24 -2.85
N MET A 557 11.35 -25.44 -4.18
CA MET A 557 10.63 -26.55 -4.81
C MET A 557 11.18 -27.90 -4.40
N LYS A 558 12.51 -28.03 -4.23
CA LYS A 558 13.12 -29.25 -3.68
C LYS A 558 12.58 -29.54 -2.28
N TRP A 559 12.53 -28.54 -1.39
CA TRP A 559 11.98 -28.76 -0.05
C TRP A 559 10.48 -29.09 -0.09
N ALA A 560 9.73 -28.51 -1.03
CA ALA A 560 8.32 -28.83 -1.21
C ALA A 560 8.14 -30.27 -1.73
N ASP A 561 8.98 -30.73 -2.66
CA ASP A 561 9.02 -32.10 -3.16
C ASP A 561 9.37 -33.12 -2.07
N ASP A 562 10.29 -32.76 -1.15
CA ASP A 562 10.70 -33.62 -0.04
C ASP A 562 9.55 -33.83 0.99
N VAL A 563 8.67 -32.85 1.16
CA VAL A 563 7.59 -32.86 2.18
C VAL A 563 6.25 -33.33 1.61
N ARG A 564 5.99 -33.13 0.31
CA ARG A 564 4.70 -33.48 -0.28
C ARG A 564 4.48 -34.99 -0.30
N THR A 565 3.23 -35.38 -0.07
CA THR A 565 2.77 -36.78 -0.22
C THR A 565 2.08 -37.01 -1.57
N LEU A 566 1.42 -35.99 -2.10
CA LEU A 566 0.72 -36.04 -3.39
C LEU A 566 1.72 -36.00 -4.55
N GLY A 567 1.56 -36.91 -5.51
CA GLY A 567 2.23 -36.85 -6.81
C GLY A 567 1.64 -35.74 -7.68
N VAL A 568 2.48 -34.85 -8.21
CA VAL A 568 2.06 -33.79 -9.13
C VAL A 568 2.30 -34.24 -10.57
N ARG A 569 1.21 -34.43 -11.33
CA ARG A 569 1.23 -34.71 -12.77
C ARG A 569 0.65 -33.52 -13.55
N THR A 570 0.86 -33.49 -14.86
CA THR A 570 0.37 -32.41 -15.72
C THR A 570 -0.72 -32.87 -16.67
N ASN A 571 -1.51 -31.93 -17.16
CA ASN A 571 -2.36 -32.11 -18.33
C ASN A 571 -1.60 -31.56 -19.53
N ALA A 572 -1.22 -32.43 -20.46
CA ALA A 572 -0.41 -32.05 -21.61
C ALA A 572 -0.75 -32.91 -22.83
N ASP A 573 -1.03 -32.25 -23.95
CA ASP A 573 -1.55 -32.90 -25.15
C ASP A 573 -0.54 -32.86 -26.32
N THR A 574 0.51 -32.03 -26.19
CA THR A 574 1.58 -31.90 -27.19
C THR A 574 2.95 -32.27 -26.60
N PRO A 575 3.91 -32.72 -27.43
CA PRO A 575 5.28 -32.98 -26.98
C PRO A 575 5.95 -31.74 -26.36
N ASN A 576 5.60 -30.54 -26.82
CA ASN A 576 6.13 -29.31 -26.28
C ASN A 576 5.61 -29.04 -24.85
N ASP A 577 4.31 -29.17 -24.62
CA ASP A 577 3.70 -28.97 -23.31
C ASP A 577 4.22 -29.98 -22.29
N ALA A 578 4.38 -31.25 -22.71
CA ALA A 578 4.97 -32.30 -21.89
C ALA A 578 6.40 -31.96 -21.47
N ARG A 579 7.22 -31.42 -22.40
CA ARG A 579 8.60 -30.99 -22.11
C ARG A 579 8.63 -29.80 -21.14
N VAL A 580 7.77 -28.81 -21.36
CA VAL A 580 7.63 -27.64 -20.48
C VAL A 580 7.24 -28.09 -19.07
N ALA A 581 6.19 -28.90 -18.93
CA ALA A 581 5.73 -29.39 -17.65
C ALA A 581 6.79 -30.23 -16.91
N ARG A 582 7.55 -31.06 -17.63
CA ARG A 582 8.67 -31.81 -17.05
C ARG A 582 9.78 -30.89 -16.54
N ASN A 583 10.06 -29.79 -17.24
CA ASN A 583 11.02 -28.78 -16.77
C ASN A 583 10.57 -28.07 -15.48
N PHE A 584 9.26 -28.03 -15.23
CA PHE A 584 8.66 -27.55 -13.98
C PHE A 584 8.59 -28.60 -12.86
N GLY A 585 9.03 -29.84 -13.10
CA GLY A 585 9.04 -30.90 -12.09
C GLY A 585 7.82 -31.83 -12.11
N ALA A 586 6.97 -31.78 -13.14
CA ALA A 586 5.86 -32.73 -13.26
C ALA A 586 6.37 -34.18 -13.30
N GLY A 587 5.84 -35.05 -12.43
CA GLY A 587 6.22 -36.46 -12.32
C GLY A 587 5.65 -37.35 -13.43
N GLY A 588 4.83 -36.80 -14.33
CA GLY A 588 4.23 -37.49 -15.46
C GLY A 588 3.03 -36.74 -16.04
N ILE A 589 2.41 -37.31 -17.07
CA ILE A 589 1.16 -36.78 -17.65
C ILE A 589 -0.02 -37.51 -16.99
N GLY A 590 -0.90 -36.78 -16.32
CA GLY A 590 -2.11 -37.30 -15.68
C GLY A 590 -3.31 -37.34 -16.63
N LEU A 591 -3.32 -36.46 -17.63
CA LEU A 591 -4.34 -36.38 -18.66
C LEU A 591 -3.70 -35.94 -19.99
N CYS A 592 -3.93 -36.72 -21.05
CA CYS A 592 -3.64 -36.36 -22.43
C CYS A 592 -4.95 -36.43 -23.21
N ARG A 593 -5.43 -35.28 -23.68
CA ARG A 593 -6.69 -35.11 -24.38
C ARG A 593 -6.51 -35.37 -25.87
N THR A 594 -6.82 -36.59 -26.31
CA THR A 594 -6.66 -37.00 -27.71
C THR A 594 -7.50 -36.18 -28.67
N GLU A 595 -8.62 -35.59 -28.20
CA GLU A 595 -9.48 -34.73 -29.01
C GLU A 595 -8.73 -33.52 -29.57
N HIS A 596 -7.80 -32.94 -28.80
CA HIS A 596 -6.99 -31.80 -29.25
C HIS A 596 -6.08 -32.16 -30.43
N MET A 597 -5.68 -33.42 -30.54
CA MET A 597 -4.85 -33.92 -31.62
C MET A 597 -5.56 -33.95 -32.97
N PHE A 598 -6.90 -33.84 -32.99
CA PHE A 598 -7.71 -33.87 -34.22
C PHE A 598 -8.01 -32.48 -34.81
N PHE A 599 -7.80 -31.40 -34.06
CA PHE A 599 -8.14 -30.04 -34.50
C PHE A 599 -7.13 -29.43 -35.47
N GLU A 600 -5.98 -30.06 -35.69
CA GLU A 600 -5.02 -29.67 -36.71
C GLU A 600 -5.66 -29.74 -38.11
N SER A 601 -5.37 -28.77 -38.97
CA SER A 601 -6.03 -28.56 -40.28
C SER A 601 -6.03 -29.78 -41.21
N ARG A 602 -5.03 -30.67 -41.07
CA ARG A 602 -4.95 -31.93 -41.82
C ARG A 602 -5.83 -33.03 -41.20
N ARG A 603 -5.81 -33.18 -39.87
CA ARG A 603 -6.51 -34.23 -39.14
C ARG A 603 -8.01 -33.97 -39.03
N ILE A 604 -8.42 -32.70 -38.94
CA ILE A 604 -9.84 -32.32 -38.89
C ILE A 604 -10.60 -32.74 -40.16
N LYS A 605 -9.94 -32.73 -41.32
CA LYS A 605 -10.53 -33.20 -42.59
C LYS A 605 -10.74 -34.72 -42.57
N ALA A 606 -9.78 -35.48 -42.04
CA ALA A 606 -9.91 -36.92 -41.89
C ALA A 606 -11.03 -37.30 -40.91
N VAL A 607 -11.15 -36.58 -39.79
CA VAL A 607 -12.27 -36.77 -38.84
C VAL A 607 -13.62 -36.41 -39.45
N ARG A 608 -13.72 -35.30 -40.20
CA ARG A 608 -14.96 -34.96 -40.93
C ARG A 608 -15.34 -36.01 -41.97
N GLN A 609 -14.36 -36.53 -42.71
CA GLN A 609 -14.58 -37.63 -43.67
C GLN A 609 -15.09 -38.88 -42.96
N MET A 610 -14.53 -39.22 -41.79
CA MET A 610 -14.99 -40.34 -40.97
C MET A 610 -16.44 -40.16 -40.52
N ILE A 611 -16.82 -38.95 -40.04
CA ILE A 611 -18.17 -38.62 -39.58
C ILE A 611 -19.19 -38.71 -40.73
N LEU A 612 -18.82 -38.22 -41.91
CA LEU A 612 -19.66 -38.19 -43.11
C LEU A 612 -19.62 -39.48 -43.93
N SER A 613 -18.94 -40.53 -43.46
CA SER A 613 -18.86 -41.80 -44.18
C SER A 613 -20.11 -42.66 -43.93
N ASP A 614 -20.80 -43.04 -45.00
CA ASP A 614 -21.99 -43.90 -44.97
C ASP A 614 -21.66 -45.40 -44.84
N THR A 615 -20.39 -45.80 -44.99
CA THR A 615 -19.95 -47.20 -44.91
C THR A 615 -18.82 -47.41 -43.91
N GLU A 616 -18.76 -48.61 -43.33
CA GLU A 616 -17.65 -48.99 -42.44
C GLU A 616 -16.29 -48.90 -43.15
N GLU A 617 -16.22 -49.30 -44.43
CA GLU A 617 -14.99 -49.24 -45.22
C GLU A 617 -14.53 -47.79 -45.44
N GLY A 618 -15.46 -46.87 -45.74
CA GLY A 618 -15.17 -45.43 -45.83
C GLY A 618 -14.67 -44.86 -44.51
N ARG A 619 -15.29 -45.26 -43.40
CA ARG A 619 -14.89 -44.86 -42.04
C ARG A 619 -13.47 -45.35 -41.72
N ARG A 620 -13.13 -46.60 -42.03
CA ARG A 620 -11.77 -47.17 -41.84
C ARG A 620 -10.73 -46.45 -42.70
N LYS A 621 -11.03 -46.15 -43.97
CA LYS A 621 -10.15 -45.37 -44.86
C LYS A 621 -9.90 -43.96 -44.33
N ALA A 622 -10.91 -43.32 -43.73
CA ALA A 622 -10.75 -42.00 -43.12
C ALA A 622 -9.93 -42.06 -41.82
N LEU A 623 -10.15 -43.07 -40.96
CA LEU A 623 -9.38 -43.30 -39.73
C LEU A 623 -7.90 -43.58 -40.00
N ALA A 624 -7.59 -44.35 -41.05
CA ALA A 624 -6.20 -44.65 -41.43
C ALA A 624 -5.38 -43.39 -41.77
N LYS A 625 -6.02 -42.25 -42.07
CA LYS A 625 -5.34 -40.97 -42.32
C LYS A 625 -4.93 -40.24 -41.02
N LEU A 626 -5.36 -40.73 -39.86
CA LEU A 626 -5.06 -40.16 -38.53
C LEU A 626 -3.85 -40.82 -37.86
N LEU A 627 -3.51 -42.05 -38.29
CA LEU A 627 -2.28 -42.76 -37.95
C LEU A 627 -1.13 -42.21 -38.80
#